data_AF-A0A7J6SFX6-F1
#
_entry.id   AF-A0A7J6SFX6-F1
#
_cell.length_a   1.000
_cell.length_b   1.000
_cell.length_c   1.000
_cell.angle_alpha   90.00
_cell.angle_beta   90.00
_cell.angle_gamma   90.00
#
_symmetry.space_group_name_H-M   'P 1'
#
loop_
_entity.id
_entity.type
_entity.pdbx_description
1 polymer ?
#
loop_
_entity_poly.entity_id
_entity_poly.type
_entity_poly.pdbx_seq_one_letter_code
_entity_poly.pdbx_strand_id
1 'polypeptide(L)'
;AIDMQRSSVETIFKTIVEYFLAGFEEPIRALKDPLVSAAYDIFEMVHRELLPTPAKSHYTFNLRDIWKVFQGICSLSPKKVGEVVVVVRCWCHENTRVYGDRLINDEDRAWFNSQCRQRIPLFKGPTEEEVYDKPSLVFGDFLSTGDEKYYVEVEDLSKIQATME
;
A
#
# COMPACT_ATOMS: atom_id res chain seq x y z
N ALA A 1 -9.12 -4.96 24.44
CA ALA A 1 -8.93 -5.33 23.02
C ALA A 1 -7.90 -6.44 22.98
N ILE A 2 -8.13 -7.51 22.20
CA ILE A 2 -7.12 -8.57 22.05
C ILE A 2 -5.98 -7.93 21.26
N ASP A 3 -4.91 -7.56 21.98
CA ASP A 3 -3.69 -7.06 21.39
C ASP A 3 -2.98 -8.27 20.77
N MET A 4 -3.29 -8.52 19.49
CA MET A 4 -2.66 -9.62 18.77
C MET A 4 -1.19 -9.26 18.60
N GLN A 5 -0.31 -10.04 19.23
CA GLN A 5 1.12 -9.80 19.25
C GLN A 5 1.65 -9.65 17.82
N ARG A 6 2.52 -8.65 17.58
CA ARG A 6 3.17 -8.36 16.29
C ARG A 6 3.61 -9.61 15.53
N SER A 7 4.22 -10.56 16.24
CA SER A 7 4.68 -11.83 15.69
C SER A 7 3.56 -12.65 15.02
N SER A 8 2.37 -12.70 15.59
CA SER A 8 1.22 -13.40 15.02
C SER A 8 0.72 -12.71 13.76
N VAL A 9 0.61 -11.38 13.79
CA VAL A 9 0.20 -10.56 12.63
C VAL A 9 1.19 -10.78 11.49
N GLU A 10 2.47 -10.59 11.75
CA GLU A 10 3.52 -10.75 10.75
C GLU A 10 3.54 -12.16 10.17
N THR A 11 3.36 -13.20 11.00
CA THR A 11 3.35 -14.59 10.51
C THR A 11 2.22 -14.82 9.51
N ILE A 12 0.99 -14.38 9.84
CA ILE A 12 -0.18 -14.53 8.97
C ILE A 12 0.05 -13.84 7.63
N PHE A 13 0.45 -12.57 7.65
CA PHE A 13 0.62 -11.80 6.43
C PHE A 13 1.84 -12.26 5.62
N LYS A 14 2.94 -12.69 6.27
CA LYS A 14 4.09 -13.29 5.57
C LYS A 14 3.69 -14.54 4.79
N THR A 15 2.90 -15.44 5.37
CA THR A 15 2.44 -16.64 4.67
C THR A 15 1.58 -16.31 3.44
N ILE A 16 0.69 -15.31 3.56
CA ILE A 16 -0.17 -14.90 2.44
C ILE A 16 0.65 -14.24 1.33
N VAL A 17 1.52 -13.30 1.70
CA VAL A 17 2.38 -12.58 0.77
C VAL A 17 3.36 -13.53 0.09
N GLU A 18 3.90 -14.51 0.80
CA GLU A 18 4.78 -15.55 0.24
C GLU A 18 4.09 -16.36 -0.86
N TYR A 19 2.86 -16.83 -0.58
CA TYR A 19 2.06 -17.55 -1.57
C TYR A 19 1.81 -16.70 -2.81
N PHE A 20 1.45 -15.43 -2.63
CA PHE A 20 1.16 -14.53 -3.72
C PHE A 20 2.41 -14.17 -4.55
N LEU A 21 3.53 -13.86 -3.88
CA LEU A 21 4.77 -13.47 -4.54
C LEU A 21 5.48 -14.65 -5.22
N ALA A 22 5.09 -15.90 -4.95
CA ALA A 22 5.75 -17.09 -5.51
C ALA A 22 5.89 -17.06 -7.05
N GLY A 23 4.94 -16.42 -7.76
CA GLY A 23 4.94 -16.27 -9.22
C GLY A 23 5.74 -15.08 -9.77
N PHE A 24 6.35 -14.26 -8.90
CA PHE A 24 7.16 -13.10 -9.30
C PHE A 24 8.67 -13.44 -9.30
N GLU A 25 9.46 -12.56 -9.92
CA GLU A 25 10.92 -12.69 -9.94
C GLU A 25 11.55 -12.45 -8.55
N GLU A 26 12.77 -12.96 -8.35
CA GLU A 26 13.45 -12.95 -7.06
C GLU A 26 13.57 -11.56 -6.39
N PRO A 27 13.87 -10.46 -7.11
CA PRO A 27 13.91 -9.13 -6.50
C PRO A 27 12.58 -8.72 -5.85
N ILE A 28 11.46 -9.13 -6.44
CA ILE A 28 10.11 -8.87 -5.91
C ILE A 28 9.77 -9.84 -4.78
N ARG A 29 10.14 -11.12 -4.89
CA ARG A 29 9.93 -12.12 -3.81
C ARG A 29 10.64 -11.74 -2.52
N ALA A 30 11.82 -11.15 -2.62
CA ALA A 30 12.59 -10.64 -1.49
C ALA A 30 11.86 -9.53 -0.71
N LEU A 31 10.82 -8.91 -1.29
CA LEU A 31 10.02 -7.88 -0.62
C LEU A 31 9.04 -8.43 0.41
N LYS A 32 8.86 -9.75 0.52
CA LYS A 32 7.93 -10.38 1.49
C LYS A 32 8.05 -9.78 2.89
N ASP A 33 9.24 -9.87 3.47
CA ASP A 33 9.49 -9.44 4.84
C ASP A 33 9.40 -7.91 5.02
N PRO A 34 10.02 -7.07 4.17
CA PRO A 34 9.90 -5.62 4.33
C PRO A 34 8.48 -5.11 4.07
N LEU A 35 7.69 -5.71 3.18
CA LEU A 35 6.28 -5.33 2.97
C LEU A 35 5.44 -5.57 4.23
N VAL A 36 5.61 -6.73 4.86
CA VAL A 36 4.86 -7.07 6.08
C VAL A 36 5.31 -6.23 7.27
N SER A 37 6.63 -6.06 7.46
CA SER A 37 7.13 -5.20 8.53
C SER A 37 6.66 -3.76 8.36
N ALA A 38 6.83 -3.18 7.17
CA ALA A 38 6.47 -1.78 6.93
C ALA A 38 4.96 -1.55 7.08
N ALA A 39 4.12 -2.48 6.61
CA ALA A 39 2.66 -2.36 6.77
C ALA A 39 2.24 -2.42 8.25
N TYR A 40 2.88 -3.28 9.05
CA TYR A 40 2.62 -3.33 10.49
C TYR A 40 3.10 -2.06 11.19
N ASP A 41 4.29 -1.56 10.87
CA ASP A 41 4.85 -0.36 11.49
C ASP A 41 3.98 0.89 11.18
N ILE A 42 3.41 0.98 9.97
CA ILE A 42 2.42 2.02 9.64
C ILE A 42 1.15 1.85 10.47
N PHE A 43 0.61 0.64 10.56
CA PHE A 43 -0.59 0.37 11.35
C PHE A 43 -0.40 0.74 12.83
N GLU A 44 0.68 0.29 13.45
CA GLU A 44 0.98 0.56 14.86
C GLU A 44 1.08 2.06 15.12
N MET A 45 1.76 2.79 14.23
CA MET A 45 1.92 4.22 14.35
C MET A 45 0.60 4.98 14.14
N VAL A 46 -0.17 4.64 13.12
CA VAL A 46 -1.50 5.21 12.89
C VAL A 46 -2.40 4.94 14.09
N HIS A 47 -2.39 3.72 14.63
CA HIS A 47 -3.18 3.36 15.80
C HIS A 47 -2.77 4.14 17.06
N ARG A 48 -1.48 4.44 17.23
CA ARG A 48 -0.94 5.16 18.38
C ARG A 48 -1.16 6.68 18.32
N GLU A 49 -0.90 7.28 17.15
CA GLU A 49 -0.86 8.74 17.01
C GLU A 49 -2.20 9.32 16.55
N LEU A 50 -2.98 8.59 15.75
CA LEU A 50 -4.24 9.05 15.17
C LEU A 50 -5.44 8.51 15.96
N LEU A 51 -5.53 8.93 17.22
CA LEU A 51 -6.58 8.49 18.13
C LEU A 51 -7.95 9.10 17.77
N PRO A 52 -9.04 8.32 17.94
CA PRO A 52 -10.38 8.84 17.75
C PRO A 52 -10.69 9.88 18.83
N THR A 53 -10.94 11.11 18.40
CA THR A 53 -11.45 12.19 19.26
C THR A 53 -12.91 12.49 18.89
N PRO A 54 -13.71 13.18 19.73
CA PRO A 54 -15.07 13.57 19.35
C PRO A 54 -15.17 14.30 18.01
N ALA A 55 -14.14 15.08 17.64
CA ALA A 55 -14.03 15.76 16.35
C ALA A 55 -13.52 14.84 15.21
N LYS A 56 -12.82 13.74 15.54
CA LYS A 56 -12.22 12.77 14.60
C LYS A 56 -12.69 11.35 14.89
N SER A 57 -14.00 11.17 15.10
CA SER A 57 -14.57 9.89 15.57
C SER A 57 -14.44 8.74 14.56
N HIS A 58 -14.24 9.06 13.28
CA HIS A 58 -14.01 8.13 12.18
C HIS A 58 -12.56 7.64 12.08
N TYR A 59 -11.64 8.13 12.93
CA TYR A 59 -10.26 7.64 13.03
C TYR A 59 -10.24 6.32 13.82
N THR A 60 -10.98 5.32 13.30
CA THR A 60 -11.04 3.97 13.85
C THR A 60 -10.28 3.03 12.91
N PHE A 61 -9.07 2.68 13.33
CA PHE A 61 -8.17 1.80 12.58
C PHE A 61 -8.08 0.43 13.26
N ASN A 62 -8.15 -0.63 12.46
CA ASN A 62 -8.09 -2.01 12.96
C ASN A 62 -7.29 -2.92 12.01
N LEU A 63 -7.03 -4.17 12.42
CA LEU A 63 -6.22 -5.11 11.65
C LEU A 63 -6.76 -5.44 10.25
N ARG A 64 -8.05 -5.21 9.98
CA ARG A 64 -8.62 -5.35 8.62
C ARG A 64 -8.02 -4.34 7.66
N ASP A 65 -7.58 -3.20 8.16
CA ASP A 65 -6.96 -2.16 7.32
C ASP A 65 -5.62 -2.63 6.76
N ILE A 66 -4.83 -3.40 7.54
CA ILE A 66 -3.63 -4.09 7.02
C ILE A 66 -4.00 -5.03 5.87
N TRP A 67 -5.07 -5.83 6.02
CA TRP A 67 -5.52 -6.72 4.93
C TRP A 67 -5.95 -5.95 3.68
N LYS A 68 -6.61 -4.79 3.81
CA LYS A 68 -6.97 -3.98 2.63
C LYS A 68 -5.73 -3.53 1.86
N VAL A 69 -4.65 -3.15 2.55
CA VAL A 69 -3.37 -2.80 1.91
C VAL A 69 -2.82 -4.00 1.14
N PHE A 70 -2.79 -5.18 1.77
CA PHE A 70 -2.33 -6.39 1.09
C PHE A 70 -3.24 -6.86 -0.03
N GLN A 71 -4.54 -6.59 0.04
CA GLN A 71 -5.47 -6.93 -1.03
C GLN A 71 -5.10 -6.21 -2.34
N GLY A 72 -4.72 -4.92 -2.27
CA GLY A 72 -4.25 -4.19 -3.45
C GLY A 72 -2.92 -4.74 -3.99
N ILE A 73 -1.96 -5.03 -3.10
CA ILE A 73 -0.68 -5.64 -3.48
C ILE A 73 -0.90 -7.03 -4.11
N CYS A 74 -1.79 -7.84 -3.52
CA CYS A 74 -2.19 -9.16 -4.01
C CYS A 74 -3.06 -9.11 -5.28
N SER A 75 -3.42 -7.91 -5.76
CA SER A 75 -4.11 -7.75 -7.05
C SER A 75 -3.14 -7.51 -8.21
N LEU A 76 -1.84 -7.28 -7.92
CA LEU A 76 -0.81 -7.15 -8.93
C LEU A 76 -0.63 -8.45 -9.72
N SER A 77 -0.18 -8.35 -10.97
CA SER A 77 0.06 -9.54 -11.80
C SER A 77 1.53 -9.63 -12.19
N PRO A 78 2.17 -10.82 -12.08
CA PRO A 78 3.54 -11.02 -12.55
C PRO A 78 3.68 -10.83 -14.07
N LYS A 79 2.57 -10.89 -14.83
CA LYS A 79 2.56 -10.58 -16.27
C LYS A 79 2.77 -9.07 -16.57
N LYS A 80 2.48 -8.20 -15.61
CA LYS A 80 2.48 -6.73 -15.77
C LYS A 80 3.49 -6.03 -14.88
N VAL A 81 3.95 -6.68 -13.82
CA VAL A 81 4.85 -6.10 -12.82
C VAL A 81 6.14 -6.91 -12.78
N GLY A 82 7.20 -6.33 -13.34
CA GLY A 82 8.56 -6.89 -13.30
C GLY A 82 9.53 -6.12 -12.40
N GLU A 83 9.16 -4.92 -11.97
CA GLU A 83 10.07 -4.03 -11.23
C GLU A 83 9.63 -3.85 -9.77
N VAL A 84 10.63 -3.86 -8.88
CA VAL A 84 10.44 -3.63 -7.43
C VAL A 84 9.78 -2.28 -7.16
N VAL A 85 10.17 -1.24 -7.91
CA VAL A 85 9.64 0.12 -7.74
C VAL A 85 8.11 0.16 -7.89
N VAL A 86 7.54 -0.61 -8.81
CA VAL A 86 6.10 -0.66 -9.06
C VAL A 86 5.36 -1.28 -7.86
N VAL A 87 5.93 -2.32 -7.25
CA VAL A 87 5.38 -2.94 -6.04
C VAL A 87 5.42 -1.97 -4.86
N VAL A 88 6.52 -1.24 -4.70
CA VAL A 88 6.66 -0.23 -3.63
C VAL A 88 5.71 0.95 -3.85
N ARG A 89 5.54 1.42 -5.09
CA ARG A 89 4.54 2.44 -5.45
C ARG A 89 3.12 1.97 -5.13
N CYS A 90 2.79 0.72 -5.46
CA CYS A 90 1.50 0.13 -5.11
C CYS A 90 1.31 0.11 -3.59
N TRP A 91 2.34 -0.29 -2.83
CA TRP A 91 2.29 -0.26 -1.37
C TRP A 91 2.02 1.16 -0.84
N CYS A 92 2.70 2.19 -1.35
CA CYS A 92 2.46 3.58 -0.96
C CYS A 92 1.03 4.06 -1.32
N HIS A 93 0.56 3.72 -2.53
CA HIS A 93 -0.79 4.03 -2.98
C HIS A 93 -1.85 3.40 -2.06
N GLU A 94 -1.73 2.11 -1.79
CA GLU A 94 -2.70 1.39 -0.94
C GLU A 94 -2.73 1.92 0.49
N ASN A 95 -1.58 2.25 1.07
CA ASN A 95 -1.53 2.87 2.39
C ASN A 95 -2.25 4.23 2.40
N THR A 96 -2.03 5.05 1.37
CA THR A 96 -2.71 6.35 1.22
C THR A 96 -4.21 6.18 1.08
N ARG A 97 -4.67 5.21 0.29
CA ARG A 97 -6.10 4.92 0.11
C ARG A 97 -6.76 4.36 1.37
N VAL A 98 -6.08 3.47 2.09
CA VAL A 98 -6.67 2.79 3.26
C VAL A 98 -6.75 3.71 4.47
N TYR A 99 -5.69 4.47 4.72
CA TYR A 99 -5.54 5.33 5.90
C TYR A 99 -5.71 6.82 5.56
N GLY A 100 -5.01 7.30 4.53
CA GLY A 100 -4.99 8.71 4.11
C GLY A 100 -6.36 9.27 3.72
N ASP A 101 -7.21 8.48 3.05
CA ASP A 101 -8.58 8.89 2.68
C ASP A 101 -9.47 9.20 3.89
N ARG A 102 -9.13 8.67 5.08
CA ARG A 102 -9.85 8.96 6.33
C ARG A 102 -9.34 10.19 7.05
N LEU A 103 -8.20 10.75 6.64
CA LEU A 103 -7.59 11.91 7.29
C LEU A 103 -8.23 13.19 6.76
N ILE A 104 -8.65 14.06 7.68
CA ILE A 104 -9.28 15.35 7.34
C ILE A 104 -8.25 16.48 7.32
N ASN A 105 -7.31 16.47 8.27
CA ASN A 105 -6.36 17.58 8.41
C ASN A 105 -5.20 17.41 7.44
N ASP A 106 -4.79 18.50 6.80
CA ASP A 106 -3.59 18.52 5.94
C ASP A 106 -2.31 18.22 6.73
N GLU A 107 -2.27 18.59 8.02
CA GLU A 107 -1.18 18.23 8.93
C GLU A 107 -1.08 16.71 9.13
N ASP A 108 -2.20 16.03 9.41
CA ASP A 108 -2.24 14.57 9.58
C ASP A 108 -1.85 13.87 8.27
N ARG A 109 -2.31 14.40 7.12
CA ARG A 109 -1.98 13.88 5.79
C ARG A 109 -0.49 14.02 5.48
N ALA A 110 0.08 15.20 5.72
CA ALA A 110 1.50 15.46 5.52
C ALA A 110 2.36 14.58 6.44
N TRP A 111 1.96 14.44 7.71
CA TRP A 111 2.57 13.53 8.64
C TRP A 111 2.51 12.10 8.12
N PHE A 112 1.34 11.58 7.77
CA PHE A 112 1.18 10.21 7.26
C PHE A 112 2.04 9.93 6.03
N ASN A 113 2.04 10.84 5.06
CA ASN A 113 2.87 10.73 3.85
C ASN A 113 4.37 10.68 4.18
N SER A 114 4.82 11.47 5.16
CA SER A 114 6.22 11.40 5.63
C SER A 114 6.56 10.04 6.23
N GLN A 115 5.60 9.39 6.90
CA GLN A 115 5.80 8.07 7.50
C GLN A 115 5.87 6.98 6.44
N CYS A 116 5.06 7.05 5.39
CA CYS A 116 5.22 6.15 4.24
C CYS A 116 6.58 6.33 3.57
N ARG A 117 7.03 7.58 3.38
CA ARG A 117 8.33 7.88 2.75
C ARG A 117 9.53 7.34 3.52
N GLN A 118 9.53 7.51 4.83
CA GLN A 118 10.60 6.99 5.70
C GLN A 118 10.74 5.46 5.68
N ARG A 119 9.75 4.72 5.14
CA ARG A 119 9.75 3.25 5.08
C ARG A 119 10.27 2.73 3.74
N ILE A 120 10.41 3.59 2.72
CA ILE A 120 10.95 3.22 1.40
C ILE A 120 12.33 2.56 1.49
N PRO A 121 13.29 3.06 2.29
CA PRO A 121 14.61 2.44 2.39
C PRO A 121 14.58 0.98 2.89
N LEU A 122 13.52 0.55 3.58
CA LEU A 122 13.37 -0.82 4.06
C LEU A 122 13.25 -1.84 2.92
N PHE A 123 12.77 -1.41 1.75
CA PHE A 123 12.61 -2.29 0.59
C PHE A 123 13.92 -2.57 -0.16
N LYS A 124 15.02 -1.86 0.18
CA LYS A 124 16.37 -2.08 -0.38
C LYS A 124 16.39 -2.19 -1.92
N GLY A 125 15.56 -1.39 -2.58
CA GLY A 125 15.45 -1.33 -4.03
C GLY A 125 15.36 0.12 -4.48
N PRO A 126 14.14 0.67 -4.60
CA PRO A 126 13.94 2.04 -5.08
C PRO A 126 14.27 3.07 -4.03
N THR A 127 14.72 4.24 -4.49
CA THR A 127 14.84 5.48 -3.72
C THR A 127 13.49 6.19 -3.59
N GLU A 128 13.37 7.14 -2.67
CA GLU A 128 12.16 7.96 -2.54
C GLU A 128 11.86 8.74 -3.82
N GLU A 129 12.89 9.26 -4.48
CA GLU A 129 12.78 10.00 -5.74
C GLU A 129 12.23 9.13 -6.87
N GLU A 130 12.64 7.86 -6.95
CA GLU A 130 12.10 6.90 -7.93
C GLU A 130 10.66 6.50 -7.62
N VAL A 131 10.26 6.43 -6.34
CA VAL A 131 8.89 6.09 -5.96
C VAL A 131 7.93 7.27 -6.21
N TYR A 132 8.37 8.50 -5.95
CA TYR A 132 7.55 9.72 -6.07
C TYR A 132 7.98 10.62 -7.24
N ASP A 133 8.50 10.01 -8.31
CA ASP A 133 8.82 10.70 -9.57
C ASP A 133 7.59 11.32 -10.25
N LYS A 134 6.39 10.82 -9.90
CA LYS A 134 5.09 11.26 -10.39
C LYS A 134 4.31 12.03 -9.33
N PRO A 135 3.51 13.03 -9.73
CA PRO A 135 2.73 13.86 -8.80
C PRO A 135 1.61 13.09 -8.10
N SER A 136 1.14 11.99 -8.67
CA SER A 136 0.12 11.14 -8.07
C SER A 136 0.39 9.68 -8.39
N LEU A 137 0.38 8.84 -7.35
CA LEU A 137 0.43 7.39 -7.48
C LEU A 137 -1.00 6.88 -7.48
N VAL A 138 -1.48 6.38 -8.62
CA VAL A 138 -2.82 5.83 -8.77
C VAL A 138 -2.71 4.42 -9.33
N PHE A 139 -3.34 3.46 -8.67
CA PHE A 139 -3.48 2.10 -9.16
C PHE A 139 -4.95 1.78 -9.40
N GLY A 140 -5.23 0.98 -10.43
CA GLY A 140 -6.59 0.64 -10.81
C GLY A 140 -6.64 -0.40 -11.92
N ASP A 141 -7.82 -0.97 -12.12
CA ASP A 141 -8.13 -1.88 -13.23
C ASP A 141 -8.95 -1.18 -14.34
N PHE A 142 -9.17 0.13 -14.21
CA PHE A 142 -10.04 0.94 -15.05
C PHE A 142 -9.62 1.01 -16.53
N LEU A 143 -8.32 0.83 -16.81
CA LEU A 143 -7.76 0.97 -18.15
C LEU A 143 -7.84 -0.33 -18.97
N SER A 144 -8.22 -1.45 -18.36
CA SER A 144 -8.37 -2.74 -19.05
C SER A 144 -9.71 -2.81 -19.77
N THR A 145 -9.72 -2.62 -21.10
CA THR A 145 -10.93 -2.71 -21.94
C THR A 145 -11.23 -4.14 -22.43
N GLY A 146 -11.06 -5.17 -21.60
CA GLY A 146 -11.31 -6.58 -21.95
C GLY A 146 -11.68 -7.47 -20.76
N ASP A 147 -11.88 -8.77 -20.99
CA ASP A 147 -12.24 -9.75 -19.95
C ASP A 147 -11.14 -9.97 -18.91
N GLU A 148 -9.86 -9.81 -19.30
CA GLU A 148 -8.72 -9.82 -18.36
C GLU A 148 -8.45 -8.41 -17.80
N LYS A 149 -8.92 -8.17 -16.57
CA LYS A 149 -8.63 -6.96 -15.81
C LYS A 149 -7.35 -7.12 -15.00
N TYR A 150 -6.41 -6.20 -15.18
CA TYR A 150 -5.15 -6.19 -14.45
C TYR A 150 -5.08 -4.94 -13.57
N TYR A 151 -4.73 -5.13 -12.29
CA TYR A 151 -4.44 -4.01 -11.41
C TYR A 151 -3.07 -3.42 -11.77
N VAL A 152 -3.05 -2.21 -12.32
CA VAL A 152 -1.84 -1.58 -12.85
C VAL A 152 -1.72 -0.13 -12.39
N GLU A 153 -0.49 0.38 -12.41
CA GLU A 153 -0.22 1.80 -12.22
C GLU A 153 -0.84 2.60 -13.37
N VAL A 154 -1.58 3.65 -13.05
CA VAL A 154 -2.13 4.56 -14.04
C VAL A 154 -1.13 5.66 -14.31
N GLU A 155 -0.49 5.60 -15.47
CA GLU A 155 0.52 6.59 -15.86
C GLU A 155 -0.07 7.93 -16.30
N ASP A 156 -1.31 7.93 -16.82
CA ASP A 156 -1.97 9.11 -17.36
C ASP A 156 -3.41 9.19 -16.86
N LEU A 157 -3.66 10.16 -15.98
CA LEU A 157 -4.98 10.44 -15.40
C LEU A 157 -5.98 10.92 -16.46
N SER A 158 -5.53 11.46 -17.59
CA SER A 158 -6.39 11.88 -18.69
C SER A 158 -7.09 10.67 -19.34
N LYS A 159 -6.43 9.51 -19.35
CA LYS A 159 -7.01 8.26 -19.86
C LYS A 159 -8.09 7.69 -18.95
N ILE A 160 -8.02 7.99 -17.64
CA ILE A 160 -9.10 7.64 -16.70
C ILE A 160 -10.35 8.45 -17.02
N GLN A 161 -10.23 9.76 -17.21
CA GLN A 161 -11.37 10.64 -17.48
C GLN A 161 -12.15 10.18 -18.72
N ALA A 162 -11.44 9.83 -19.80
CA ALA A 162 -12.05 9.33 -21.04
C ALA A 162 -12.73 7.96 -20.91
N THR A 163 -12.43 7.19 -19.86
CA THR A 163 -13.01 5.85 -19.63
C THR A 163 -14.14 5.88 -18.60
N MET A 164 -14.27 6.97 -17.84
CA MET A 164 -15.30 7.15 -16.79
C MET A 164 -16.50 8.00 -17.25
N GLU A 165 -16.43 8.61 -18.44
CA GLU A 165 -17.58 9.21 -19.15
C GLU A 165 -18.34 8.15 -19.97
#